data_AF-A0A1S1JWG6-F1
#
_entry.id   AF-A0A1S1JWG6-F1
#
_cell.length_a   1.000
_cell.length_b   1.000
_cell.length_c   1.000
_cell.angle_alpha   90.00
_cell.angle_beta   90.00
_cell.angle_gamma   90.00
#
_symmetry.space_group_name_H-M   'P 1'
#
loop_
_entity.id
_entity.type
_entity.pdbx_description
1 polymer ?
#
loop_
_entity_poly.entity_id
_entity_poly.type
_entity_poly.pdbx_seq_one_letter_code
_entity_poly.pdbx_strand_id
1 'polypeptide(L)'
;MVLFPPGGPMKSARIDPSKYVATRLVAELADAWKEAAEHLDLTPGTITRQGGVIRRVGEFLTDRADRFLTLSGDGGEVARRLHDWESAMVLRFPPPSVHAKDLGMELRNHVARYLQSHGVHDGVLADWTSGWVLDGSAWEGLPLDEFSNDERLHLEQTCRTIVRDTEARLARGNTLLNAGRDPRSHGWNQVENVLWALRNLPYDESFHVHLAGPRRALNGCDVDQESGVNRDARLKARPLVTAIGAYLTPEDEYLLAIRVLLHLQTGWAPEESRRLLRSDIEIGDSSVRVRATKLRAQRIRWHTLSSTPQPSWGWKAGDLLRRAAHAMQHAHALTPDEPLFWVTGIRSARDRRDDEYPQYVIRARHFGCPNSLNKLIERHGLTISEPHDMRRLRKTVKSARAALLGTLNGAAGDDHSVEVFRGHYAQTTTVHTIAAQTVLRAQTKVLERASNGPTFIDATAADVAAGPTDSNVAALATSVAEESPTEQQLTLAACRDPYEPPVGRTGSLCHASPSLCLQCRNAVVFRDHLPRLLIYRNVLDDIEKTMPPIQFSEVYGQQRINVDAILTEFTSDHIEAARQQTAHLHRPLGQRAEQ
;
A
#
# COMPACT_ATOMS: atom_id res chain seq x y z
N MET A 1 2.05 -10.86 -41.18
CA MET A 1 2.27 -9.47 -41.61
C MET A 1 1.10 -8.65 -41.09
N VAL A 2 1.35 -7.47 -40.53
CA VAL A 2 0.33 -6.54 -40.04
C VAL A 2 0.38 -5.29 -40.91
N LEU A 3 -0.77 -4.86 -41.43
CA LEU A 3 -0.92 -3.66 -42.25
C LEU A 3 -1.44 -2.51 -41.38
N PHE A 4 -0.89 -1.31 -41.56
CA PHE A 4 -1.29 -0.15 -40.76
C PHE A 4 -2.26 0.77 -41.53
N PRO A 5 -3.09 1.55 -40.83
CA PRO A 5 -3.99 2.51 -41.46
C PRO A 5 -3.24 3.53 -42.33
N PRO A 6 -3.82 3.96 -43.46
CA PRO A 6 -3.21 4.96 -44.33
C PRO A 6 -3.10 6.33 -43.64
N GLY A 7 -2.00 7.05 -43.87
CA GLY A 7 -1.76 8.41 -43.34
C GLY A 7 -0.63 8.53 -42.30
N GLY A 8 -0.07 7.42 -41.81
CA GLY A 8 1.11 7.40 -40.93
C GLY A 8 2.43 7.11 -41.65
N PRO A 9 3.60 7.36 -41.02
CA PRO A 9 4.92 7.12 -41.61
C PRO A 9 5.26 5.63 -41.80
N MET A 10 4.53 4.72 -41.13
CA MET A 10 4.76 3.27 -41.19
C MET A 10 3.62 2.58 -41.93
N LYS A 11 3.97 1.76 -42.94
CA LYS A 11 2.97 1.09 -43.80
C LYS A 11 2.62 -0.33 -43.37
N SER A 12 3.59 -1.08 -42.83
CA SER A 12 3.40 -2.46 -42.40
C SER A 12 4.51 -2.93 -41.46
N ALA A 13 4.24 -3.97 -40.68
CA ALA A 13 5.24 -4.75 -39.96
C ALA A 13 5.18 -6.23 -40.37
N ARG A 14 6.35 -6.86 -40.58
CA ARG A 14 6.45 -8.27 -40.97
C ARG A 14 7.50 -9.01 -40.14
N ILE A 15 7.16 -10.23 -39.75
CA ILE A 15 8.07 -11.25 -39.21
C ILE A 15 8.03 -12.41 -40.20
N ASP A 16 9.19 -12.97 -40.50
CA ASP A 16 9.35 -14.08 -41.44
C ASP A 16 10.02 -15.25 -40.69
N PRO A 17 9.24 -16.18 -40.11
CA PRO A 17 9.78 -17.22 -39.23
C PRO A 17 10.81 -18.13 -39.89
N SER A 18 10.73 -18.34 -41.21
CA SER A 18 11.64 -19.21 -41.96
C SER A 18 13.08 -18.70 -42.03
N LYS A 19 13.34 -17.47 -41.58
CA LYS A 19 14.69 -16.91 -41.48
C LYS A 19 15.46 -17.37 -40.24
N TYR A 20 14.80 -18.06 -39.31
CA TYR A 20 15.37 -18.41 -38.00
C TYR A 20 15.41 -19.92 -37.80
N VAL A 21 16.42 -20.41 -37.06
CA VAL A 21 16.56 -21.84 -36.77
C VAL A 21 15.38 -22.34 -35.92
N ALA A 22 14.98 -21.57 -34.91
CA ALA A 22 13.75 -21.78 -34.13
C ALA A 22 12.47 -21.39 -34.89
N THR A 23 12.31 -21.88 -36.13
CA THR A 23 11.22 -21.49 -37.05
C THR A 23 9.84 -21.63 -36.40
N ARG A 24 9.59 -22.75 -35.72
CA ARG A 24 8.29 -23.06 -35.09
C ARG A 24 7.97 -22.10 -33.95
N LEU A 25 8.87 -21.96 -32.97
CA LEU A 25 8.70 -21.02 -31.86
C LEU A 25 8.51 -19.58 -32.34
N VAL A 26 9.28 -19.13 -33.34
CA VAL A 26 9.13 -17.77 -33.89
C VAL A 26 7.77 -17.59 -34.58
N ALA A 27 7.25 -18.63 -35.25
CA ALA A 27 5.91 -18.60 -35.83
C ALA A 27 4.83 -18.46 -34.76
N GLU A 28 4.88 -19.27 -33.70
CA GLU A 28 3.93 -19.24 -32.58
C GLU A 28 3.94 -17.87 -31.87
N LEU A 29 5.12 -17.30 -31.63
CA LEU A 29 5.25 -15.93 -31.09
C LEU A 29 4.73 -14.87 -32.05
N ALA A 30 4.97 -15.03 -33.36
CA ALA A 30 4.48 -14.10 -34.38
C ALA A 30 2.96 -14.14 -34.52
N ASP A 31 2.34 -15.29 -34.33
CA ASP A 31 0.89 -15.45 -34.31
C ASP A 31 0.28 -14.72 -33.10
N ALA A 32 0.84 -14.92 -31.90
CA ALA A 32 0.42 -14.19 -30.70
C ALA A 32 0.64 -12.67 -30.81
N TRP A 33 1.70 -12.23 -31.50
CA TRP A 33 1.92 -10.82 -31.82
C TRP A 33 0.91 -10.27 -32.82
N LYS A 34 0.55 -11.05 -33.84
CA LYS A 34 -0.45 -10.66 -34.84
C LYS A 34 -1.84 -10.54 -34.20
N GLU A 35 -2.23 -11.52 -33.40
CA GLU A 35 -3.47 -11.51 -32.61
C GLU A 35 -3.53 -10.26 -31.71
N ALA A 36 -2.43 -9.96 -31.00
CA ALA A 36 -2.34 -8.74 -30.20
C ALA A 36 -2.51 -7.46 -31.03
N ALA A 37 -1.96 -7.41 -32.25
CA ALA A 37 -2.10 -6.25 -33.13
C ALA A 37 -3.53 -6.07 -33.70
N GLU A 38 -4.30 -7.15 -33.80
CA GLU A 38 -5.68 -7.13 -34.30
C GLU A 38 -6.70 -6.82 -33.19
N HIS A 39 -6.43 -7.24 -31.95
CA HIS A 39 -7.39 -7.13 -30.83
C HIS A 39 -7.05 -6.05 -29.80
N LEU A 40 -5.80 -5.61 -29.71
CA LEU A 40 -5.40 -4.53 -28.83
C LEU A 40 -5.16 -3.30 -29.71
N ASP A 41 -5.87 -2.20 -29.43
CA ASP A 41 -5.80 -0.94 -30.18
C ASP A 41 -4.43 -0.24 -30.01
N LEU A 42 -3.39 -0.86 -30.57
CA LEU A 42 -1.98 -0.52 -30.40
C LEU A 42 -1.49 0.36 -31.54
N THR A 43 -0.66 1.34 -31.21
CA THR A 43 -0.05 2.20 -32.24
C THR A 43 0.90 1.40 -33.16
N PRO A 44 1.06 1.80 -34.44
CA PRO A 44 2.00 1.15 -35.37
C PRO A 44 3.44 1.04 -34.85
N GLY A 45 3.89 2.05 -34.08
CA GLY A 45 5.20 2.05 -33.44
C GLY A 45 5.33 0.96 -32.37
N THR A 46 4.30 0.79 -31.53
CA THR A 46 4.25 -0.27 -30.51
C THR A 46 4.28 -1.66 -31.13
N ILE A 47 3.43 -1.90 -32.14
CA ILE A 47 3.36 -3.18 -32.86
C ILE A 47 4.73 -3.52 -33.48
N THR A 48 5.40 -2.53 -34.06
CA THR A 48 6.72 -2.75 -34.68
C THR A 48 7.81 -3.02 -33.63
N ARG A 49 7.77 -2.33 -32.50
CA ARG A 49 8.68 -2.57 -31.36
C ARG A 49 8.52 -3.99 -30.83
N GLN A 50 7.29 -4.44 -30.61
CA GLN A 50 6.97 -5.81 -30.17
C GLN A 50 7.50 -6.86 -31.14
N GLY A 51 7.24 -6.69 -32.44
CA GLY A 51 7.81 -7.59 -33.45
C GLY A 51 9.34 -7.57 -33.49
N GLY A 52 9.97 -6.46 -33.07
CA GLY A 52 11.42 -6.36 -32.88
C GLY A 52 11.97 -7.28 -31.80
N VAL A 53 11.20 -7.55 -30.73
CA VAL A 53 11.59 -8.48 -29.66
C VAL A 53 11.66 -9.91 -30.20
N ILE A 54 10.63 -10.34 -30.94
CA ILE A 54 10.56 -11.68 -31.53
C ILE A 54 11.70 -11.92 -32.50
N ARG A 55 12.05 -10.92 -33.33
CA ARG A 55 13.22 -11.03 -34.24
C ARG A 55 14.52 -11.22 -33.45
N ARG A 56 14.73 -10.48 -32.36
CA ARG A 56 15.92 -10.63 -31.51
C ARG A 56 16.00 -11.99 -30.82
N VAL A 57 14.87 -12.58 -30.46
CA VAL A 57 14.81 -13.97 -29.96
C VAL A 57 15.21 -14.93 -31.07
N GLY A 58 14.62 -14.79 -32.26
CA GLY A 58 14.98 -15.61 -33.42
C GLY A 58 16.46 -15.50 -33.82
N GLU A 59 17.06 -14.32 -33.72
CA GLU A 59 18.49 -14.07 -33.97
C GLU A 59 19.42 -14.71 -32.93
N PHE A 60 18.92 -14.95 -31.70
CA PHE A 60 19.69 -15.57 -30.62
C PHE A 60 19.59 -17.10 -30.61
N LEU A 61 18.43 -17.64 -30.99
CA LEU A 61 18.17 -19.08 -31.01
C LEU A 61 18.72 -19.72 -32.30
N THR A 62 20.03 -19.93 -32.31
CA THR A 62 20.77 -20.45 -33.48
C THR A 62 21.23 -21.90 -33.35
N ASP A 63 21.02 -22.56 -32.21
CA ASP A 63 21.41 -23.97 -32.05
C ASP A 63 20.54 -24.86 -32.96
N ARG A 64 21.12 -25.91 -33.54
CA ARG A 64 20.37 -26.91 -34.31
C ARG A 64 19.24 -27.53 -33.47
N ALA A 65 19.41 -27.66 -32.17
CA ALA A 65 18.36 -28.14 -31.26
C ALA A 65 17.17 -27.17 -31.16
N ASP A 66 17.41 -25.85 -31.33
CA ASP A 66 16.38 -24.81 -31.19
C ASP A 66 15.24 -24.97 -32.23
N ARG A 67 15.47 -25.71 -33.32
CA ARG A 67 14.45 -26.00 -34.35
C ARG A 67 13.23 -26.76 -33.82
N PHE A 68 13.37 -27.43 -32.67
CA PHE A 68 12.32 -28.23 -32.05
C PHE A 68 11.55 -27.47 -30.96
N LEU A 69 11.95 -26.24 -30.64
CA LEU A 69 11.27 -25.43 -29.63
C LEU A 69 9.84 -25.10 -30.05
N THR A 70 8.90 -25.27 -29.10
CA THR A 70 7.48 -25.00 -29.30
C THR A 70 6.79 -24.67 -27.98
N LEU A 71 5.88 -23.70 -28.01
CA LEU A 71 5.03 -23.28 -26.91
C LEU A 71 3.89 -24.27 -26.63
N SER A 72 3.64 -25.24 -27.51
CA SER A 72 2.57 -26.23 -27.35
C SER A 72 3.02 -27.53 -26.65
N GLY A 73 4.24 -27.58 -26.10
CA GLY A 73 4.82 -28.76 -25.45
C GLY A 73 4.90 -28.65 -23.92
N ASP A 74 5.76 -29.45 -23.28
CA ASP A 74 6.04 -29.37 -21.83
C ASP A 74 6.61 -28.02 -21.37
N GLY A 75 7.17 -27.26 -22.33
CA GLY A 75 7.62 -25.89 -22.13
C GLY A 75 8.94 -25.74 -21.35
N GLY A 76 9.52 -26.82 -20.83
CA GLY A 76 10.73 -26.77 -20.00
C GLY A 76 11.95 -26.27 -20.78
N GLU A 77 12.19 -26.85 -21.94
CA GLU A 77 13.34 -26.46 -22.78
C GLU A 77 13.15 -25.06 -23.38
N VAL A 78 11.92 -24.68 -23.72
CA VAL A 78 11.61 -23.32 -24.18
C VAL A 78 11.87 -22.30 -23.07
N ALA A 79 11.34 -22.52 -21.86
CA ALA A 79 11.55 -21.63 -20.73
C ALA A 79 13.03 -21.43 -20.43
N ARG A 80 13.82 -22.52 -20.48
CA ARG A 80 15.27 -22.48 -20.31
C ARG A 80 15.96 -21.61 -21.38
N ARG A 81 15.67 -21.82 -22.66
CA ARG A 81 16.28 -21.06 -23.77
C ARG A 81 15.86 -19.59 -23.77
N LEU A 82 14.61 -19.29 -23.41
CA LEU A 82 14.16 -17.91 -23.25
C LEU A 82 14.81 -17.23 -22.03
N HIS A 83 15.06 -17.97 -20.95
CA HIS A 83 15.84 -17.47 -19.81
C HIS A 83 17.31 -17.21 -20.15
N ASP A 84 17.93 -18.05 -20.97
CA ASP A 84 19.28 -17.80 -21.53
C ASP A 84 19.30 -16.50 -22.34
N TRP A 85 18.25 -16.26 -23.13
CA TRP A 85 18.10 -15.01 -23.89
C TRP A 85 17.95 -13.79 -22.99
N GLU A 86 17.12 -13.85 -21.95
CA GLU A 86 16.97 -12.78 -20.96
C GLU A 86 18.32 -12.48 -20.28
N SER A 87 19.06 -13.52 -19.89
CA SER A 87 20.41 -13.38 -19.32
C SER A 87 21.38 -12.69 -20.28
N ALA A 88 21.33 -13.03 -21.58
CA ALA A 88 22.12 -12.36 -22.60
C ALA A 88 21.70 -10.88 -22.82
N MET A 89 20.40 -10.56 -22.68
CA MET A 89 19.93 -9.17 -22.76
C MET A 89 20.41 -8.35 -21.57
N VAL A 90 20.48 -8.93 -20.38
CA VAL A 90 21.09 -8.32 -19.19
C VAL A 90 22.56 -8.00 -19.42
N LEU A 91 23.34 -8.95 -19.97
CA LEU A 91 24.74 -8.71 -20.29
C LEU A 91 24.92 -7.62 -21.36
N ARG A 92 24.02 -7.55 -22.33
CA ARG A 92 24.04 -6.55 -23.41
C ARG A 92 23.61 -5.16 -22.94
N PHE A 93 22.67 -5.09 -22.00
CA PHE A 93 22.11 -3.86 -21.47
C PHE A 93 22.14 -3.87 -19.93
N PRO A 94 23.33 -3.81 -19.32
CA PRO A 94 23.46 -3.87 -17.87
C PRO A 94 22.86 -2.63 -17.19
N PRO A 95 22.53 -2.71 -15.89
CA PRO A 95 22.12 -1.55 -15.11
C PRO A 95 23.12 -0.38 -15.26
N PRO A 96 22.63 0.88 -15.28
CA PRO A 96 21.28 1.34 -14.91
C PRO A 96 20.24 1.27 -16.04
N SER A 97 20.54 0.65 -17.19
CA SER A 97 19.59 0.52 -18.30
C SER A 97 18.39 -0.35 -17.92
N VAL A 98 17.18 0.11 -18.21
CA VAL A 98 15.95 -0.70 -18.06
C VAL A 98 15.62 -1.51 -19.31
N HIS A 99 16.45 -1.43 -20.36
CA HIS A 99 16.12 -1.98 -21.66
C HIS A 99 16.03 -3.52 -21.66
N ALA A 100 16.90 -4.20 -20.90
CA ALA A 100 16.82 -5.65 -20.73
C ALA A 100 15.47 -6.08 -20.13
N LYS A 101 15.04 -5.36 -19.09
CA LYS A 101 13.74 -5.57 -18.43
C LYS A 101 12.57 -5.39 -19.39
N ASP A 102 12.56 -4.28 -20.15
CA ASP A 102 11.48 -3.99 -21.10
C ASP A 102 11.38 -5.07 -22.19
N LEU A 103 12.52 -5.55 -22.68
CA LEU A 103 12.58 -6.62 -23.69
C LEU A 103 12.07 -7.96 -23.13
N GLY A 104 12.49 -8.35 -21.93
CA GLY A 104 12.02 -9.59 -21.27
C GLY A 104 10.53 -9.55 -20.94
N MET A 105 10.03 -8.41 -20.47
CA MET A 105 8.60 -8.24 -20.17
C MET A 105 7.73 -8.37 -21.43
N GLU A 106 8.13 -7.75 -22.54
CA GLU A 106 7.40 -7.92 -23.81
C GLU A 106 7.44 -9.36 -24.32
N LEU A 107 8.57 -10.04 -24.20
CA LEU A 107 8.68 -11.46 -24.57
C LEU A 107 7.72 -12.33 -23.74
N ARG A 108 7.72 -12.17 -22.41
CA ARG A 108 6.80 -12.89 -21.52
C ARG A 108 5.34 -12.61 -21.86
N ASN A 109 5.00 -11.37 -22.20
CA ASN A 109 3.66 -11.01 -22.66
C ASN A 109 3.26 -11.74 -23.95
N HIS A 110 4.18 -11.94 -24.91
CA HIS A 110 3.89 -12.73 -26.12
C HIS A 110 3.59 -14.19 -25.79
N VAL A 111 4.40 -14.80 -24.91
CA VAL A 111 4.19 -16.18 -24.46
C VAL A 111 2.87 -16.30 -23.68
N ALA A 112 2.61 -15.39 -22.74
CA ALA A 112 1.39 -15.40 -21.94
C ALA A 112 0.12 -15.30 -22.80
N ARG A 113 0.14 -14.44 -23.84
CA ARG A 113 -0.97 -14.33 -24.79
C ARG A 113 -1.18 -15.62 -25.57
N TYR A 114 -0.10 -16.24 -26.05
CA TYR A 114 -0.17 -17.53 -26.71
C TYR A 114 -0.83 -18.59 -25.81
N LEU A 115 -0.37 -18.72 -24.56
CA LEU A 115 -0.92 -19.68 -23.61
C LEU A 115 -2.41 -19.42 -23.36
N GLN A 116 -2.78 -18.15 -23.19
CA GLN A 116 -4.17 -17.74 -22.99
C GLN A 116 -5.07 -18.10 -24.19
N SER A 117 -4.65 -17.83 -25.42
CA SER A 117 -5.43 -18.14 -26.62
C SER A 117 -5.57 -19.64 -26.88
N HIS A 118 -4.69 -20.45 -26.29
CA HIS A 118 -4.71 -21.92 -26.39
C HIS A 118 -5.24 -22.62 -25.13
N GLY A 119 -5.78 -21.88 -24.15
CA GLY A 119 -6.40 -22.45 -22.94
C GLY A 119 -5.43 -23.14 -21.99
N VAL A 120 -4.15 -22.77 -22.01
CA VAL A 120 -3.11 -23.32 -21.13
C VAL A 120 -2.94 -22.41 -19.91
N HIS A 121 -3.29 -22.92 -18.74
CA HIS A 121 -3.31 -22.13 -17.49
C HIS A 121 -2.23 -22.53 -16.48
N ASP A 122 -1.71 -23.75 -16.56
CA ASP A 122 -0.73 -24.30 -15.63
C ASP A 122 0.47 -24.90 -16.38
N GLY A 123 1.61 -25.04 -15.70
CA GLY A 123 2.84 -25.66 -16.24
C GLY A 123 4.01 -24.69 -16.35
N VAL A 124 5.17 -25.20 -16.79
CA VAL A 124 6.46 -24.48 -16.70
C VAL A 124 6.44 -23.12 -17.41
N LEU A 125 5.78 -23.01 -18.56
CA LEU A 125 5.67 -21.72 -19.27
C LEU A 125 4.68 -20.76 -18.61
N ALA A 126 3.61 -21.25 -17.96
CA ALA A 126 2.70 -20.42 -17.18
C ALA A 126 3.40 -19.86 -15.93
N ASP A 127 4.18 -20.70 -15.24
CA ASP A 127 5.02 -20.29 -14.11
C ASP A 127 6.10 -19.30 -14.55
N TRP A 128 6.78 -19.61 -15.65
CA TRP A 128 7.83 -18.75 -16.20
C TRP A 128 7.27 -17.38 -16.59
N THR A 129 6.14 -17.30 -17.31
CA THR A 129 5.55 -16.01 -17.69
C THR A 129 5.07 -15.18 -16.49
N SER A 130 4.62 -15.85 -15.43
CA SER A 130 4.19 -15.22 -14.17
C SER A 130 5.35 -14.80 -13.26
N GLY A 131 6.55 -15.31 -13.53
CA GLY A 131 7.77 -14.99 -12.78
C GLY A 131 8.36 -13.62 -13.09
N TRP A 132 9.37 -13.23 -12.30
CA TRP A 132 10.11 -11.98 -12.50
C TRP A 132 11.05 -12.06 -13.70
N VAL A 133 11.08 -10.99 -14.50
CA VAL A 133 12.06 -10.81 -15.60
C VAL A 133 13.45 -10.56 -15.02
N LEU A 134 14.49 -11.14 -15.65
CA LEU A 134 15.87 -10.76 -15.35
C LEU A 134 16.17 -9.34 -15.84
N ASP A 135 16.52 -8.45 -14.91
CA ASP A 135 16.89 -7.06 -15.23
C ASP A 135 18.36 -6.74 -14.88
N GLY A 136 19.11 -7.73 -14.38
CA GLY A 136 20.52 -7.58 -14.02
C GLY A 136 20.77 -6.70 -12.80
N SER A 137 19.72 -6.20 -12.16
CA SER A 137 19.86 -5.49 -10.90
C SER A 137 20.48 -6.44 -9.87
N ALA A 138 21.45 -5.92 -9.11
CA ALA A 138 21.95 -6.66 -7.95
C ALA A 138 20.76 -6.98 -7.05
N TRP A 139 20.75 -8.17 -6.44
CA TRP A 139 19.80 -8.49 -5.39
C TRP A 139 19.93 -7.44 -4.28
N GLU A 140 19.08 -6.42 -4.30
CA GLU A 140 19.01 -5.43 -3.23
C GLU A 140 18.47 -6.17 -2.02
N GLY A 141 19.27 -6.23 -0.95
CA GLY A 141 18.88 -6.84 0.32
C GLY A 141 17.51 -6.36 0.78
N LEU A 142 16.84 -7.20 1.57
CA LEU A 142 15.49 -7.01 2.16
C LEU A 142 14.92 -5.60 1.90
N PRO A 143 13.90 -5.47 1.02
CA PRO A 143 13.29 -4.18 0.72
C PRO A 143 13.02 -3.44 2.03
N LEU A 144 13.49 -2.18 2.15
CA LEU A 144 13.35 -1.36 3.36
C LEU A 144 12.01 -1.62 4.06
N ASP A 145 11.97 -1.87 5.36
CA ASP A 145 10.69 -2.10 6.04
C ASP A 145 10.04 -0.77 6.48
N GLU A 146 8.77 -0.78 6.86
CA GLU A 146 8.17 0.37 7.55
C GLU A 146 8.85 0.66 8.89
N PHE A 147 8.65 1.88 9.41
CA PHE A 147 8.77 2.09 10.85
C PHE A 147 7.59 1.43 11.57
N SER A 148 7.87 0.87 12.75
CA SER A 148 6.85 0.37 13.67
C SER A 148 5.91 1.50 14.10
N ASN A 149 4.73 1.16 14.63
CA ASN A 149 3.81 2.18 15.10
C ASN A 149 4.37 2.98 16.28
N ASP A 150 5.16 2.36 17.15
CA ASP A 150 5.83 3.03 18.26
C ASP A 150 6.87 4.05 17.77
N GLU A 151 7.73 3.63 16.83
CA GLU A 151 8.71 4.50 16.18
C GLU A 151 8.04 5.68 15.46
N ARG A 152 6.93 5.41 14.76
CA ARG A 152 6.12 6.43 14.09
C ARG A 152 5.62 7.48 15.09
N LEU A 153 5.09 7.05 16.24
CA LEU A 153 4.59 7.95 17.28
C LEU A 153 5.72 8.78 17.91
N HIS A 154 6.87 8.17 18.20
CA HIS A 154 8.03 8.88 18.72
C HIS A 154 8.57 9.92 17.74
N LEU A 155 8.69 9.58 16.44
CA LEU A 155 9.07 10.53 15.39
C LEU A 155 8.06 11.67 15.26
N GLU A 156 6.77 11.34 15.24
CA GLU A 156 5.68 12.32 15.13
C GLU A 156 5.69 13.29 16.31
N GLN A 157 5.77 12.78 17.54
CA GLN A 157 5.77 13.60 18.75
C GLN A 157 7.01 14.50 18.82
N THR A 158 8.18 13.97 18.50
CA THR A 158 9.44 14.73 18.49
C THR A 158 9.37 15.87 17.46
N CYS A 159 8.93 15.56 16.24
CA CYS A 159 8.79 16.58 15.19
C CYS A 159 7.75 17.64 15.56
N ARG A 160 6.64 17.27 16.20
CA ARG A 160 5.64 18.23 16.69
C ARG A 160 6.20 19.16 17.75
N THR A 161 7.02 18.65 18.66
CA THR A 161 7.70 19.47 19.69
C THR A 161 8.66 20.46 19.03
N ILE A 162 9.51 20.01 18.10
CA ILE A 162 10.41 20.89 17.33
C ILE A 162 9.63 22.01 16.64
N VAL A 163 8.50 21.69 16.00
CA VAL A 163 7.64 22.66 15.32
C VAL A 163 7.07 23.69 16.30
N ARG A 164 6.47 23.24 17.41
CA ARG A 164 5.89 24.13 18.44
C ARG A 164 6.93 25.04 19.07
N ASP A 165 8.08 24.49 19.46
CA ASP A 165 9.15 25.24 20.11
C ASP A 165 9.71 26.32 19.19
N THR A 166 9.88 26.00 17.91
CA THR A 166 10.34 26.95 16.89
C THR A 166 9.30 28.04 16.63
N GLU A 167 8.03 27.68 16.48
CA GLU A 167 6.96 28.66 16.26
C GLU A 167 6.77 29.60 17.44
N ALA A 168 6.88 29.10 18.67
CA ALA A 168 6.85 29.94 19.88
C ALA A 168 8.02 30.94 19.88
N ARG A 169 9.21 30.52 19.44
CA ARG A 169 10.37 31.40 19.30
C ARG A 169 10.15 32.45 18.21
N LEU A 170 9.63 32.07 17.05
CA LEU A 170 9.33 33.01 15.96
C LEU A 170 8.23 34.01 16.35
N ALA A 171 7.23 33.58 17.14
CA ALA A 171 6.23 34.48 17.69
C ALA A 171 6.85 35.54 18.62
N ARG A 172 7.77 35.12 19.51
CA ARG A 172 8.57 36.08 20.31
C ARG A 172 9.40 37.01 19.42
N GLY A 173 10.00 36.46 18.37
CA GLY A 173 10.75 37.23 17.37
C GLY A 173 9.91 38.30 16.69
N ASN A 174 8.67 37.99 16.31
CA ASN A 174 7.75 38.97 15.75
C ASN A 174 7.44 40.11 16.74
N THR A 175 7.25 39.80 18.02
CA THR A 175 7.06 40.82 19.06
C THR A 175 8.30 41.71 19.21
N LEU A 176 9.49 41.12 19.25
CA LEU A 176 10.76 41.87 19.32
C LEU A 176 10.96 42.73 18.08
N LEU A 177 10.72 42.19 16.88
CA LEU A 177 10.86 42.90 15.62
C LEU A 177 9.93 44.13 15.54
N ASN A 178 8.70 44.01 16.06
CA ASN A 178 7.74 45.12 16.11
C ASN A 178 8.13 46.20 17.12
N ALA A 179 8.80 45.85 18.21
CA ALA A 179 9.30 46.80 19.20
C ALA A 179 10.63 47.46 18.76
N GLY A 180 11.39 46.76 17.92
CA GLY A 180 12.71 47.16 17.46
C GLY A 180 12.72 48.44 16.63
N ARG A 181 13.82 49.17 16.73
CA ARG A 181 14.08 50.41 15.99
C ARG A 181 15.45 50.33 15.32
N ASP A 182 15.72 51.31 14.45
CA ASP A 182 17.01 51.43 13.79
C ASP A 182 18.16 51.58 14.81
N PRO A 183 19.07 50.59 14.93
CA PRO A 183 20.14 50.63 15.93
C PRO A 183 21.18 51.73 15.65
N ARG A 184 21.22 52.30 14.44
CA ARG A 184 22.10 53.44 14.12
C ARG A 184 21.74 54.67 14.94
N SER A 185 20.48 54.81 15.33
CA SER A 185 19.99 55.93 16.15
C SER A 185 19.59 55.51 17.56
N HIS A 186 19.18 54.25 17.75
CA HIS A 186 18.65 53.74 19.02
C HIS A 186 19.56 52.73 19.73
N GLY A 187 20.75 52.48 19.19
CA GLY A 187 21.78 51.64 19.81
C GLY A 187 21.67 50.15 19.47
N TRP A 188 22.84 49.48 19.50
CA TRP A 188 23.02 48.05 19.22
C TRP A 188 23.00 47.16 20.48
N ASN A 189 22.63 47.72 21.63
CA ASN A 189 22.63 47.06 22.93
C ASN A 189 21.29 46.38 23.29
N GLN A 190 20.35 46.32 22.34
CA GLN A 190 19.03 45.74 22.50
C GLN A 190 18.77 44.70 21.41
N VAL A 191 18.25 43.53 21.79
CA VAL A 191 18.03 42.41 20.86
C VAL A 191 17.05 42.80 19.75
N GLU A 192 16.00 43.54 20.12
CA GLU A 192 14.97 44.05 19.21
C GLU A 192 15.53 44.95 18.12
N ASN A 193 16.48 45.84 18.43
CA ASN A 193 17.09 46.74 17.44
C ASN A 193 18.02 45.99 16.48
N VAL A 194 18.77 45.01 17.00
CA VAL A 194 19.64 44.16 16.15
C VAL A 194 18.79 43.26 15.25
N LEU A 195 17.72 42.66 15.78
CA LEU A 195 16.75 41.88 15.00
C LEU A 195 16.09 42.73 13.91
N TRP A 196 15.73 43.97 14.25
CA TRP A 196 15.21 44.95 13.30
C TRP A 196 16.22 45.23 12.19
N ALA A 197 17.51 45.41 12.51
CA ALA A 197 18.53 45.61 11.49
C ALA A 197 18.69 44.39 10.58
N LEU A 198 18.73 43.17 11.12
CA LEU A 198 18.80 41.94 10.31
C LEU A 198 17.65 41.81 9.29
N ARG A 199 16.47 42.35 9.62
CA ARG A 199 15.30 42.32 8.75
C ARG A 199 15.27 43.44 7.71
N ASN A 200 15.83 44.61 8.02
CA ASN A 200 15.55 45.86 7.30
C ASN A 200 16.79 46.54 6.70
N LEU A 201 18.01 46.20 7.12
CA LEU A 201 19.24 46.82 6.64
C LEU A 201 20.14 45.79 5.94
N PRO A 202 20.80 46.15 4.82
CA PRO A 202 21.95 45.39 4.35
C PRO A 202 23.09 45.52 5.35
N TYR A 203 23.98 44.53 5.40
CA TYR A 203 25.17 44.61 6.24
C TYR A 203 26.11 45.70 5.72
N ASP A 204 26.67 46.45 6.66
CA ASP A 204 27.75 47.41 6.44
C ASP A 204 28.88 47.08 7.41
N GLU A 205 30.13 47.18 6.96
CA GLU A 205 31.29 46.81 7.76
C GLU A 205 31.42 47.63 9.05
N SER A 206 30.88 48.86 9.07
CA SER A 206 30.81 49.67 10.30
C SER A 206 30.01 49.00 11.42
N PHE A 207 29.11 48.06 11.12
CA PHE A 207 28.33 47.33 12.12
C PHE A 207 29.16 46.26 12.84
N HIS A 208 30.30 45.84 12.27
CA HIS A 208 31.12 44.74 12.80
C HIS A 208 31.48 44.93 14.27
N VAL A 209 31.84 46.16 14.68
CA VAL A 209 32.25 46.48 16.06
C VAL A 209 31.14 46.26 17.10
N HIS A 210 29.88 46.29 16.67
CA HIS A 210 28.71 46.11 17.52
C HIS A 210 28.23 44.66 17.57
N LEU A 211 28.50 43.89 16.52
CA LEU A 211 28.02 42.52 16.34
C LEU A 211 29.07 41.46 16.70
N ALA A 212 30.34 41.81 16.60
CA ALA A 212 31.49 40.94 16.80
C ALA A 212 32.62 41.62 17.60
N GLY A 213 33.49 40.81 18.18
CA GLY A 213 34.63 41.28 18.97
C GLY A 213 34.27 41.69 20.41
N PRO A 214 35.25 42.23 21.18
CA PRO A 214 35.12 42.47 22.62
C PRO A 214 34.28 43.70 23.00
N ARG A 215 33.94 44.57 22.03
CA ARG A 215 33.19 45.82 22.26
C ARG A 215 31.68 45.68 22.06
N ARG A 216 31.20 44.48 21.69
CA ARG A 216 29.77 44.22 21.54
C ARG A 216 29.06 44.34 22.89
N ALA A 217 27.87 44.93 22.88
CA ALA A 217 27.06 45.10 24.10
C ALA A 217 26.23 43.86 24.45
N LEU A 218 25.97 42.98 23.46
CA LEU A 218 25.17 41.76 23.62
C LEU A 218 26.04 40.51 23.46
N ASN A 219 25.68 39.45 24.19
CA ASN A 219 26.33 38.15 24.09
C ASN A 219 25.37 37.12 23.48
N GLY A 220 25.85 36.36 22.49
CA GLY A 220 25.06 35.31 21.84
C GLY A 220 24.62 34.20 22.79
N CYS A 221 25.40 33.88 23.83
CA CYS A 221 24.99 32.90 24.85
C CYS A 221 23.73 33.32 25.60
N ASP A 222 23.69 34.59 26.02
CA ASP A 222 22.60 35.11 26.86
C ASP A 222 21.30 35.17 26.02
N VAL A 223 21.42 35.64 24.77
CA VAL A 223 20.31 35.64 23.80
C VAL A 223 19.81 34.22 23.51
N ASP A 224 20.71 33.25 23.34
CA ASP A 224 20.35 31.86 23.12
C ASP A 224 19.61 31.24 24.31
N GLN A 225 20.06 31.55 25.54
CA GLN A 225 19.44 31.06 26.77
C GLN A 225 18.00 31.58 26.90
N GLU A 226 17.78 32.86 26.60
CA GLU A 226 16.43 33.46 26.57
C GLU A 226 15.55 32.89 25.45
N SER A 227 16.16 32.50 24.32
CA SER A 227 15.43 31.96 23.17
C SER A 227 14.99 30.50 23.36
N GLY A 228 15.54 29.79 24.36
CA GLY A 228 15.26 28.38 24.64
C GLY A 228 15.94 27.40 23.67
N VAL A 229 16.96 27.84 22.93
CA VAL A 229 17.65 27.08 21.88
C VAL A 229 18.65 26.06 22.44
N ASN A 230 19.16 26.24 23.67
CA ASN A 230 20.24 25.40 24.16
C ASN A 230 19.74 24.11 24.84
N ARG A 231 19.69 23.01 24.08
CA ARG A 231 19.52 21.64 24.62
C ARG A 231 20.82 20.84 24.66
N ASP A 232 21.94 21.38 24.17
CA ASP A 232 23.21 20.64 24.12
C ASP A 232 24.35 21.48 24.69
N ALA A 233 24.62 21.27 25.98
CA ALA A 233 25.67 21.96 26.76
C ALA A 233 27.10 21.78 26.18
N ARG A 234 27.27 20.95 25.14
CA ARG A 234 28.56 20.66 24.49
C ARG A 234 28.89 21.61 23.33
N LEU A 235 27.93 22.38 22.82
CA LEU A 235 28.17 23.33 21.72
C LEU A 235 28.74 24.66 22.24
N LYS A 236 29.85 25.10 21.65
CA LYS A 236 30.43 26.45 21.89
C LYS A 236 29.34 27.52 21.72
N ALA A 237 29.43 28.58 22.52
CA ALA A 237 28.66 29.83 22.39
C ALA A 237 28.27 30.13 20.93
N ARG A 238 26.97 30.16 20.61
CA ARG A 238 26.55 30.58 19.26
C ARG A 238 26.96 32.03 19.04
N PRO A 239 27.39 32.39 17.81
CA PRO A 239 27.64 33.78 17.52
C PRO A 239 26.35 34.62 17.65
N LEU A 240 26.51 35.87 18.10
CA LEU A 240 25.39 36.77 18.43
C LEU A 240 24.38 36.88 17.28
N VAL A 241 24.87 37.10 16.05
CA VAL A 241 24.03 37.27 14.87
C VAL A 241 23.24 35.99 14.57
N THR A 242 23.84 34.81 14.75
CA THR A 242 23.15 33.53 14.59
C THR A 242 22.06 33.34 15.65
N ALA A 243 22.35 33.70 16.91
CA ALA A 243 21.41 33.61 18.03
C ALA A 243 20.19 34.51 17.81
N ILE A 244 20.42 35.77 17.43
CA ILE A 244 19.34 36.74 17.13
C ILE A 244 18.57 36.31 15.87
N GLY A 245 19.28 35.84 14.83
CA GLY A 245 18.66 35.35 13.59
C GLY A 245 17.71 34.16 13.79
N ALA A 246 17.86 33.38 14.87
CA ALA A 246 16.95 32.29 15.22
C ALA A 246 15.55 32.77 15.65
N TYR A 247 15.39 34.05 16.01
CA TYR A 247 14.10 34.71 16.21
C TYR A 247 13.46 35.17 14.89
N LEU A 248 14.24 35.33 13.83
CA LEU A 248 13.78 35.86 12.55
C LEU A 248 13.31 34.76 11.59
N THR A 249 14.05 33.65 11.53
CA THR A 249 13.80 32.55 10.57
C THR A 249 13.88 31.19 11.25
N PRO A 250 13.10 30.19 10.80
CA PRO A 250 13.19 28.83 11.31
C PRO A 250 14.56 28.23 10.97
N GLU A 251 14.99 27.25 11.76
CA GLU A 251 16.23 26.50 11.53
C GLU A 251 16.01 25.28 10.61
N ASP A 252 17.11 24.73 10.11
CA ASP A 252 17.16 23.53 9.28
C ASP A 252 16.31 22.37 9.86
N GLU A 253 16.42 22.13 11.17
CA GLU A 253 15.72 21.04 11.86
C GLU A 253 14.20 21.21 11.84
N TYR A 254 13.69 22.45 11.92
CA TYR A 254 12.25 22.74 11.79
C TYR A 254 11.74 22.33 10.40
N LEU A 255 12.48 22.68 9.34
CA LEU A 255 12.09 22.30 7.97
C LEU A 255 12.06 20.78 7.80
N LEU A 256 13.03 20.07 8.38
CA LEU A 256 13.03 18.61 8.37
C LEU A 256 11.85 18.03 9.16
N ALA A 257 11.55 18.57 10.33
CA ALA A 257 10.43 18.13 11.17
C ALA A 257 9.08 18.29 10.45
N ILE A 258 8.83 19.46 9.83
CA ILE A 258 7.65 19.68 8.98
C ILE A 258 7.61 18.64 7.86
N ARG A 259 8.73 18.39 7.20
CA ARG A 259 8.80 17.45 6.07
C ARG A 259 8.51 16.02 6.53
N VAL A 260 9.07 15.56 7.64
CA VAL A 260 8.77 14.24 8.24
C VAL A 260 7.27 14.10 8.52
N LEU A 261 6.67 15.09 9.19
CA LEU A 261 5.23 15.10 9.48
C LEU A 261 4.39 15.08 8.20
N LEU A 262 4.80 15.85 7.17
CA LEU A 262 4.12 15.87 5.88
C LEU A 262 4.15 14.49 5.23
N HIS A 263 5.29 13.79 5.27
CA HIS A 263 5.40 12.43 4.73
C HIS A 263 4.57 11.41 5.53
N LEU A 264 4.47 11.55 6.85
CA LEU A 264 3.59 10.71 7.68
C LEU A 264 2.10 10.95 7.43
N GLN A 265 1.71 12.16 6.99
CA GLN A 265 0.32 12.48 6.67
C GLN A 265 -0.07 12.11 5.23
N THR A 266 0.87 12.21 4.29
CA THR A 266 0.58 12.08 2.85
C THR A 266 1.04 10.75 2.25
N GLY A 267 2.04 10.13 2.86
CA GLY A 267 2.75 9.01 2.27
C GLY A 267 3.50 9.38 0.98
N TRP A 268 3.79 10.65 0.70
CA TRP A 268 4.55 11.06 -0.48
C TRP A 268 5.97 10.47 -0.48
N ALA A 269 6.54 10.26 -1.65
CA ALA A 269 7.93 9.89 -1.81
C ALA A 269 8.84 11.08 -1.44
N PRO A 270 9.99 10.86 -0.80
CA PRO A 270 10.85 11.96 -0.33
C PRO A 270 11.21 12.98 -1.42
N GLU A 271 11.40 12.56 -2.67
CA GLU A 271 11.69 13.45 -3.79
C GLU A 271 10.57 14.46 -4.09
N GLU A 272 9.32 14.12 -3.82
CA GLU A 272 8.13 14.92 -4.17
C GLU A 272 8.04 16.22 -3.36
N SER A 273 8.60 16.25 -2.14
CA SER A 273 8.61 17.44 -1.27
C SER A 273 9.95 18.18 -1.26
N ARG A 274 11.03 17.57 -1.78
CA ARG A 274 12.41 18.04 -1.57
C ARG A 274 12.70 19.38 -2.25
N ARG A 275 12.13 19.61 -3.44
CA ARG A 275 12.42 20.76 -4.31
C ARG A 275 11.16 21.54 -4.69
N LEU A 276 10.20 21.61 -3.77
CA LEU A 276 9.00 22.42 -3.96
C LEU A 276 9.41 23.87 -4.21
N LEU A 277 8.87 24.45 -5.27
CA LEU A 277 8.96 25.88 -5.54
C LEU A 277 7.87 26.61 -4.76
N ARG A 278 8.06 27.91 -4.51
CA ARG A 278 7.01 28.77 -3.94
C ARG A 278 5.76 28.77 -4.83
N SER A 279 5.96 28.74 -6.15
CA SER A 279 4.88 28.65 -7.14
C SER A 279 4.19 27.29 -7.20
N ASP A 280 4.76 26.24 -6.59
CA ASP A 280 4.12 24.93 -6.54
C ASP A 280 3.05 24.85 -5.44
N ILE A 281 2.93 25.85 -4.58
CA ILE A 281 2.04 25.85 -3.41
C ILE A 281 1.01 26.98 -3.56
N GLU A 282 -0.26 26.59 -3.71
CA GLU A 282 -1.40 27.50 -3.73
C GLU A 282 -2.17 27.37 -2.41
N ILE A 283 -2.14 28.43 -1.60
CA ILE A 283 -2.83 28.48 -0.31
C ILE A 283 -4.25 29.03 -0.55
N GLY A 284 -5.27 28.17 -0.51
CA GLY A 284 -6.68 28.56 -0.60
C GLY A 284 -7.29 28.87 0.77
N ASP A 285 -8.63 28.84 0.88
CA ASP A 285 -9.31 29.07 2.18
C ASP A 285 -9.30 27.81 3.05
N SER A 286 -9.83 26.69 2.55
CA SER A 286 -9.97 25.43 3.31
C SER A 286 -9.01 24.33 2.85
N SER A 287 -8.10 24.64 1.92
CA SER A 287 -7.14 23.69 1.39
C SER A 287 -5.85 24.35 0.92
N VAL A 288 -4.80 23.55 0.78
CA VAL A 288 -3.54 23.91 0.14
C VAL A 288 -3.37 22.99 -1.05
N ARG A 289 -3.23 23.55 -2.25
CA ARG A 289 -2.91 22.77 -3.46
C ARG A 289 -1.41 22.76 -3.66
N VAL A 290 -0.87 21.58 -3.97
CA VAL A 290 0.57 21.39 -4.15
C VAL A 290 0.82 20.68 -5.47
N ARG A 291 1.70 21.25 -6.29
CA ARG A 291 2.23 20.64 -7.49
C ARG A 291 3.46 19.80 -7.13
N ALA A 292 3.26 18.51 -6.91
CA ALA A 292 4.35 17.57 -6.63
C ALA A 292 4.85 16.92 -7.94
N THR A 293 6.16 16.78 -8.06
CA THR A 293 6.80 16.11 -9.21
C THR A 293 7.49 14.82 -8.76
N LYS A 294 7.04 13.69 -9.32
CA LYS A 294 7.66 12.38 -9.12
C LYS A 294 8.70 12.12 -10.20
N LEU A 295 9.96 12.43 -9.89
CA LEU A 295 11.08 12.42 -10.87
C LEU A 295 11.23 11.09 -11.62
N ARG A 296 11.20 9.95 -10.93
CA ARG A 296 11.35 8.61 -11.55
C ARG A 296 10.23 8.22 -12.51
N ALA A 297 9.05 8.84 -12.37
CA ALA A 297 7.91 8.59 -13.23
C ALA A 297 7.62 9.76 -14.19
N GLN A 298 8.44 10.82 -14.13
CA GLN A 298 8.25 12.11 -14.80
C GLN A 298 6.80 12.65 -14.69
N ARG A 299 6.10 12.29 -13.60
CA ARG A 299 4.68 12.61 -13.43
C ARG A 299 4.52 13.80 -12.51
N ILE A 300 3.79 14.79 -12.98
CA ILE A 300 3.36 15.95 -12.19
C ILE A 300 1.95 15.68 -11.70
N ARG A 301 1.70 15.90 -10.41
CA ARG A 301 0.37 15.73 -9.80
C ARG A 301 0.05 16.96 -8.95
N TRP A 302 -1.20 17.39 -9.05
CA TRP A 302 -1.78 18.34 -8.11
C TRP A 302 -2.42 17.56 -6.97
N HIS A 303 -2.00 17.87 -5.75
CA HIS A 303 -2.62 17.35 -4.53
C HIS A 303 -3.39 18.46 -3.85
N THR A 304 -4.65 18.21 -3.52
CA THR A 304 -5.46 19.11 -2.70
C THR A 304 -5.44 18.61 -1.27
N LEU A 305 -4.80 19.36 -0.37
CA LEU A 305 -4.61 18.99 1.02
C LEU A 305 -5.55 19.82 1.90
N SER A 306 -6.48 19.17 2.61
CA SER A 306 -7.38 19.87 3.54
C SER A 306 -6.59 20.62 4.61
N SER A 307 -7.06 21.81 4.96
CA SER A 307 -6.42 22.69 5.94
C SER A 307 -7.45 23.56 6.67
N THR A 308 -7.13 23.95 7.90
CA THR A 308 -7.89 24.95 8.64
C THR A 308 -7.60 26.36 8.06
N PRO A 309 -8.61 27.21 7.81
CA PRO A 309 -8.41 28.50 7.16
C PRO A 309 -7.55 29.48 7.96
N GLN A 310 -7.76 29.54 9.27
CA GLN A 310 -7.11 30.48 10.16
C GLN A 310 -6.23 29.76 11.20
N PRO A 311 -5.21 30.43 11.75
CA PRO A 311 -4.50 29.97 12.94
C PRO A 311 -5.49 29.74 14.11
N SER A 312 -5.28 28.78 15.01
CA SER A 312 -4.15 27.86 15.15
C SER A 312 -4.30 26.60 14.29
N TRP A 313 -3.42 26.44 13.29
CA TRP A 313 -3.48 25.31 12.37
C TRP A 313 -3.26 23.97 13.08
N GLY A 314 -3.87 22.89 12.58
CA GLY A 314 -3.67 21.55 13.12
C GLY A 314 -2.38 20.88 12.63
N TRP A 315 -2.42 19.57 12.49
CA TRP A 315 -1.32 18.73 11.97
C TRP A 315 -1.66 18.04 10.65
N LYS A 316 -2.72 18.48 9.96
CA LYS A 316 -3.06 17.98 8.62
C LYS A 316 -1.96 18.38 7.63
N ALA A 317 -1.86 17.67 6.52
CA ALA A 317 -0.84 17.96 5.50
C ALA A 317 -0.88 19.42 4.99
N GLY A 318 -2.07 19.98 4.77
CA GLY A 318 -2.21 21.39 4.36
C GLY A 318 -1.85 22.36 5.49
N ASP A 319 -2.20 22.04 6.74
CA ASP A 319 -1.84 22.84 7.92
C ASP A 319 -0.32 22.92 8.11
N LEU A 320 0.39 21.82 7.88
CA LEU A 320 1.86 21.77 7.95
C LEU A 320 2.52 22.71 6.93
N LEU A 321 1.96 22.82 5.72
CA LEU A 321 2.48 23.74 4.70
C LEU A 321 2.17 25.20 5.04
N ARG A 322 1.01 25.51 5.63
CA ARG A 322 0.73 26.86 6.14
C ARG A 322 1.65 27.25 7.28
N ARG A 323 1.85 26.35 8.24
CA ARG A 323 2.82 26.51 9.34
C ARG A 323 4.21 26.81 8.79
N ALA A 324 4.67 26.04 7.81
CA ALA A 324 5.96 26.26 7.17
C ALA A 324 6.05 27.60 6.43
N ALA A 325 5.04 27.97 5.65
CA ALA A 325 4.99 29.24 4.93
C ALA A 325 5.01 30.43 5.90
N HIS A 326 4.20 30.37 6.96
CA HIS A 326 4.17 31.38 8.01
C HIS A 326 5.51 31.49 8.75
N ALA A 327 6.10 30.36 9.14
CA ALA A 327 7.41 30.35 9.80
C ALA A 327 8.50 30.94 8.91
N MET A 328 8.49 30.63 7.60
CA MET A 328 9.48 31.12 6.64
C MET A 328 9.18 32.53 6.09
N GLN A 329 8.14 33.24 6.55
CA GLN A 329 7.70 34.51 5.96
C GLN A 329 8.84 35.54 5.82
N HIS A 330 9.69 35.67 6.84
CA HIS A 330 10.82 36.60 6.81
C HIS A 330 11.95 36.08 5.91
N ALA A 331 12.19 34.78 5.88
CA ALA A 331 13.16 34.18 4.97
C ALA A 331 12.76 34.42 3.51
N HIS A 332 11.48 34.22 3.17
CA HIS A 332 10.94 34.50 1.84
C HIS A 332 11.02 35.97 1.48
N ALA A 333 10.68 36.87 2.41
CA ALA A 333 10.74 38.30 2.18
C ALA A 333 12.17 38.84 2.00
N LEU A 334 13.16 38.22 2.65
CA LEU A 334 14.59 38.56 2.51
C LEU A 334 15.25 37.89 1.29
N THR A 335 14.56 36.95 0.63
CA THR A 335 15.05 36.26 -0.57
C THR A 335 13.95 36.24 -1.64
N PRO A 336 13.54 37.40 -2.18
CA PRO A 336 12.45 37.45 -3.16
C PRO A 336 12.78 36.68 -4.45
N ASP A 337 14.05 36.65 -4.84
CA ASP A 337 14.52 36.00 -6.08
C ASP A 337 14.76 34.49 -5.93
N GLU A 338 14.64 33.93 -4.72
CA GLU A 338 14.82 32.49 -4.48
C GLU A 338 13.51 31.74 -4.78
N PRO A 339 13.45 30.91 -5.82
CA PRO A 339 12.21 30.22 -6.19
C PRO A 339 11.85 29.05 -5.27
N LEU A 340 12.80 28.48 -4.51
CA LEU A 340 12.53 27.35 -3.62
C LEU A 340 11.68 27.74 -2.42
N PHE A 341 10.79 26.83 -2.03
CA PHE A 341 9.94 27.00 -0.86
C PHE A 341 10.73 26.87 0.44
N TRP A 342 11.62 25.90 0.53
CA TRP A 342 12.40 25.61 1.73
C TRP A 342 13.60 26.54 1.83
N VAL A 343 13.51 27.56 2.68
CA VAL A 343 14.55 28.57 2.90
C VAL A 343 14.75 28.80 4.40
N THR A 344 16.00 28.93 4.84
CA THR A 344 16.34 29.04 6.26
C THR A 344 17.60 29.88 6.47
N GLY A 345 17.74 30.44 7.67
CA GLY A 345 18.97 31.07 8.11
C GLY A 345 20.04 30.02 8.44
N ILE A 346 21.21 30.14 7.82
CA ILE A 346 22.38 29.31 8.08
C ILE A 346 23.53 30.18 8.59
N ARG A 347 24.42 29.58 9.37
CA ARG A 347 25.56 30.29 9.95
C ARG A 347 26.54 30.79 8.89
N SER A 348 26.77 30.05 7.82
CA SER A 348 27.79 30.43 6.84
C SER A 348 27.52 29.77 5.49
N ALA A 349 27.84 30.48 4.43
CA ALA A 349 27.83 29.99 3.06
C ALA A 349 29.16 30.36 2.38
N ARG A 350 29.59 29.55 1.40
CA ARG A 350 30.83 29.84 0.64
C ARG A 350 30.67 31.04 -0.29
N ASP A 351 29.44 31.24 -0.75
CA ASP A 351 28.94 32.31 -1.62
C ASP A 351 28.32 33.46 -0.82
N ARG A 352 28.86 33.76 0.38
CA ARG A 352 28.41 34.93 1.16
C ARG A 352 28.75 36.21 0.40
N ARG A 353 27.79 37.12 0.29
CA ARG A 353 27.97 38.45 -0.31
C ARG A 353 28.44 39.47 0.74
N ASP A 354 29.04 40.56 0.28
CA ASP A 354 29.57 41.60 1.19
C ASP A 354 28.47 42.36 1.93
N ASP A 355 27.27 42.46 1.35
CA ASP A 355 26.07 43.07 1.95
C ASP A 355 25.31 42.11 2.88
N GLU A 356 25.83 40.89 3.12
CA GLU A 356 25.25 39.91 4.03
C GLU A 356 25.98 39.85 5.37
N TYR A 357 25.19 39.74 6.45
CA TYR A 357 25.71 39.68 7.80
C TYR A 357 26.68 38.49 8.00
N PRO A 358 27.87 38.73 8.58
CA PRO A 358 28.74 37.65 9.02
C PRO A 358 27.99 36.71 9.96
N GLN A 359 28.16 35.41 9.76
CA GLN A 359 27.62 34.37 10.64
C GLN A 359 26.09 34.20 10.60
N TYR A 360 25.39 34.86 9.66
CA TYR A 360 23.97 34.66 9.42
C TYR A 360 23.60 35.02 7.97
N VAL A 361 23.27 34.01 7.17
CA VAL A 361 22.87 34.17 5.77
C VAL A 361 21.65 33.30 5.48
N ILE A 362 20.77 33.75 4.59
CA ILE A 362 19.55 33.02 4.24
C ILE A 362 19.77 32.31 2.91
N ARG A 363 19.54 31.00 2.87
CA ARG A 363 19.74 30.16 1.68
C ARG A 363 18.66 29.09 1.56
N ALA A 364 18.45 28.61 0.34
CA ALA A 364 17.58 27.48 0.07
C ALA A 364 18.14 26.18 0.68
N ARG A 365 17.21 25.29 1.09
CA ARG A 365 17.56 24.02 1.72
C ARG A 365 17.30 22.82 0.82
N HIS A 366 18.33 21.99 0.65
CA HIS A 366 18.27 20.77 -0.18
C HIS A 366 18.25 19.44 0.61
N PHE A 367 18.06 19.47 1.93
CA PHE A 367 17.95 18.29 2.82
C PHE A 367 19.02 17.21 2.57
N GLY A 368 20.29 17.54 2.86
CA GLY A 368 21.44 16.62 2.75
C GLY A 368 21.95 16.10 4.11
N CYS A 369 23.12 15.47 4.11
CA CYS A 369 23.76 14.81 5.26
C CYS A 369 23.66 15.56 6.61
N PRO A 370 23.92 16.89 6.71
CA PRO A 370 23.88 17.59 8.00
C PRO A 370 22.46 17.84 8.54
N ASN A 371 21.41 17.61 7.75
CA ASN A 371 20.00 17.73 8.16
C ASN A 371 19.22 16.52 7.62
N SER A 372 19.63 15.33 8.08
CA SER A 372 19.07 14.04 7.70
C SER A 372 18.27 13.44 8.86
N LEU A 373 17.39 12.49 8.54
CA LEU A 373 16.60 11.78 9.56
C LEU A 373 17.50 11.12 10.62
N ASN A 374 18.63 10.54 10.20
CA ASN A 374 19.62 9.97 11.10
C ASN A 374 20.12 11.01 12.13
N LYS A 375 20.47 12.22 11.70
CA LYS A 375 20.94 13.28 12.61
C LYS A 375 19.87 13.79 13.56
N LEU A 376 18.61 13.83 13.12
CA LEU A 376 17.48 14.14 14.00
C LEU A 376 17.31 13.06 15.08
N ILE A 377 17.35 11.79 14.69
CA ILE A 377 17.24 10.64 15.62
C ILE A 377 18.38 10.67 16.65
N GLU A 378 19.62 10.83 16.20
CA GLU A 378 20.79 10.95 17.08
C GLU A 378 20.66 12.12 18.07
N ARG A 379 20.26 13.31 17.61
CA ARG A 379 20.18 14.53 18.43
C ARG A 379 19.13 14.43 19.53
N HIS A 380 18.00 13.79 19.25
CA HIS A 380 16.90 13.63 20.22
C HIS A 380 16.95 12.29 20.96
N GLY A 381 18.01 11.50 20.76
CA GLY A 381 18.20 10.22 21.45
C GLY A 381 17.07 9.23 21.21
N LEU A 382 16.49 9.22 20.00
CA LEU A 382 15.35 8.37 19.69
C LEU A 382 15.83 6.93 19.42
N THR A 383 15.16 5.95 20.03
CA THR A 383 15.39 4.54 19.75
C THR A 383 14.57 4.13 18.53
N ILE A 384 15.13 4.33 17.34
CA ILE A 384 14.50 3.99 16.06
C ILE A 384 15.36 2.92 15.37
N SER A 385 14.72 1.93 14.76
CA SER A 385 15.40 0.88 13.99
C SER A 385 16.11 1.43 12.77
N GLU A 386 17.23 0.82 12.41
CA GLU A 386 17.92 1.09 11.16
C GLU A 386 17.26 0.36 9.97
N PRO A 387 17.40 0.89 8.75
CA PRO A 387 18.09 2.14 8.40
C PRO A 387 17.21 3.37 8.62
N HIS A 388 17.82 4.50 9.00
CA HIS A 388 17.15 5.80 9.21
C HIS A 388 16.86 6.53 7.88
N ASP A 389 16.01 5.92 7.05
CA ASP A 389 15.69 6.39 5.69
C ASP A 389 14.27 6.98 5.60
N MET A 390 14.14 8.18 5.00
CA MET A 390 12.86 8.86 4.76
C MET A 390 11.88 8.01 3.93
N ARG A 391 12.36 7.08 3.09
CA ARG A 391 11.52 6.16 2.30
C ARG A 391 10.69 5.23 3.18
N ARG A 392 11.14 4.93 4.40
CA ARG A 392 10.40 4.10 5.38
C ARG A 392 9.14 4.79 5.88
N LEU A 393 9.13 6.13 5.97
CA LEU A 393 7.91 6.89 6.31
C LEU A 393 6.77 6.62 5.32
N ARG A 394 7.07 6.59 4.01
CA ARG A 394 6.08 6.24 2.99
C ARG A 394 5.58 4.81 3.17
N LYS A 395 6.47 3.86 3.47
CA LYS A 395 6.08 2.47 3.71
C LYS A 395 5.17 2.35 4.93
N THR A 396 5.46 3.02 6.02
CA THR A 396 4.59 3.10 7.21
C THR A 396 3.18 3.59 6.86
N VAL A 397 3.05 4.64 6.06
CA VAL A 397 1.72 5.15 5.67
C VAL A 397 0.99 4.17 4.75
N LYS A 398 1.71 3.55 3.79
CA LYS A 398 1.10 2.63 2.83
C LYS A 398 0.72 1.29 3.47
N SER A 399 1.51 0.77 4.40
CA SER A 399 1.18 -0.45 5.15
C SER A 399 0.01 -0.24 6.11
N ALA A 400 -0.03 0.90 6.82
CA ALA A 400 -1.17 1.26 7.66
C ALA A 400 -2.48 1.41 6.87
N ARG A 401 -2.41 2.04 5.68
CA ARG A 401 -3.58 2.14 4.78
C ARG A 401 -4.03 0.78 4.27
N ALA A 402 -3.09 -0.10 3.94
CA ALA A 402 -3.40 -1.46 3.51
C ALA A 402 -4.10 -2.27 4.60
N ALA A 403 -3.61 -2.14 5.84
CA ALA A 403 -4.23 -2.75 7.01
C ALA A 403 -5.67 -2.29 7.23
N LEU A 404 -5.92 -0.99 7.08
CA LEU A 404 -7.25 -0.40 7.26
C LEU A 404 -8.24 -0.81 6.17
N LEU A 405 -7.80 -0.89 4.92
CA LEU A 405 -8.69 -1.14 3.78
C LEU A 405 -8.89 -2.63 3.47
N GLY A 406 -8.04 -3.51 4.01
CA GLY A 406 -8.22 -4.97 3.95
C GLY A 406 -8.15 -5.62 2.55
N THR A 407 -7.94 -4.84 1.49
CA THR A 407 -7.86 -5.32 0.10
C THR A 407 -6.65 -4.73 -0.62
N LEU A 408 -6.04 -5.51 -1.51
CA LEU A 408 -4.90 -5.06 -2.32
C LEU A 408 -5.25 -3.88 -3.24
N ASN A 409 -6.48 -3.85 -3.79
CA ASN A 409 -6.96 -2.74 -4.63
C ASN A 409 -7.12 -1.45 -3.80
N GLY A 410 -7.73 -1.53 -2.62
CA GLY A 410 -7.85 -0.38 -1.72
C GLY A 410 -6.48 0.11 -1.23
N ALA A 411 -5.57 -0.82 -0.94
CA ALA A 411 -4.21 -0.52 -0.51
C ALA A 411 -3.33 0.15 -1.59
N ALA A 412 -3.45 -0.29 -2.85
CA ALA A 412 -2.79 0.33 -3.99
C ALA A 412 -3.30 1.76 -4.21
N GLY A 413 -4.63 1.94 -4.15
CA GLY A 413 -5.33 3.21 -4.40
C GLY A 413 -4.98 3.81 -5.76
N ASP A 414 -5.18 5.12 -5.93
CA ASP A 414 -4.88 5.83 -7.20
C ASP A 414 -3.37 6.11 -7.41
N ASP A 415 -2.54 5.70 -6.44
CA ASP A 415 -1.12 6.03 -6.40
C ASP A 415 -0.23 4.98 -7.06
N HIS A 416 -0.72 3.74 -7.18
CA HIS A 416 0.03 2.60 -7.72
C HIS A 416 -0.91 1.65 -8.46
N SER A 417 -0.37 0.88 -9.40
CA SER A 417 -1.03 -0.37 -9.79
C SER A 417 -0.92 -1.37 -8.63
N VAL A 418 -1.81 -2.36 -8.63
CA VAL A 418 -1.77 -3.49 -7.70
C VAL A 418 -0.41 -4.19 -7.74
N GLU A 419 0.18 -4.31 -8.92
CA GLU A 419 1.49 -4.93 -9.13
C GLU A 419 2.62 -4.13 -8.47
N VAL A 420 2.63 -2.81 -8.63
CA VAL A 420 3.59 -1.94 -7.92
C VAL A 420 3.38 -2.02 -6.41
N PHE A 421 2.13 -2.17 -5.96
CA PHE A 421 1.86 -2.39 -4.55
C PHE A 421 2.43 -3.72 -4.05
N ARG A 422 2.18 -4.81 -4.77
CA ARG A 422 2.71 -6.15 -4.47
C ARG A 422 4.23 -6.18 -4.41
N GLY A 423 4.91 -5.57 -5.39
CA GLY A 423 6.38 -5.61 -5.47
C GLY A 423 7.11 -4.78 -4.42
N HIS A 424 6.49 -3.74 -3.85
CA HIS A 424 7.20 -2.77 -2.98
C HIS A 424 6.62 -2.60 -1.57
N TYR A 425 5.36 -2.96 -1.37
CA TYR A 425 4.63 -2.73 -0.11
C TYR A 425 3.97 -4.00 0.45
N ALA A 426 3.70 -5.06 -0.33
CA ALA A 426 3.08 -6.25 0.25
C ALA A 426 4.02 -7.02 1.19
N GLN A 427 5.33 -6.85 1.03
CA GLN A 427 6.35 -7.46 1.87
C GLN A 427 6.60 -6.74 3.21
N THR A 428 5.90 -5.63 3.48
CA THR A 428 5.98 -4.92 4.78
C THR A 428 5.51 -5.81 5.91
N THR A 429 6.15 -5.73 7.08
CA THR A 429 5.82 -6.57 8.26
C THR A 429 4.33 -6.54 8.61
N THR A 430 3.71 -5.37 8.58
CA THR A 430 2.28 -5.19 8.88
C THR A 430 1.40 -5.94 7.89
N VAL A 431 1.67 -5.82 6.58
CA VAL A 431 0.86 -6.48 5.54
C VAL A 431 1.06 -7.99 5.57
N HIS A 432 2.30 -8.46 5.76
CA HIS A 432 2.58 -9.89 5.96
C HIS A 432 1.85 -10.47 7.16
N THR A 433 1.83 -9.75 8.30
CA THR A 433 1.13 -10.21 9.51
C THR A 433 -0.37 -10.34 9.26
N ILE A 434 -0.98 -9.37 8.57
CA ILE A 434 -2.41 -9.40 8.24
C ILE A 434 -2.74 -10.51 7.24
N ALA A 435 -1.89 -10.71 6.23
CA ALA A 435 -2.04 -11.80 5.29
C ALA A 435 -1.96 -13.16 6.01
N ALA A 436 -0.97 -13.34 6.89
CA ALA A 436 -0.82 -14.55 7.70
C ALA A 436 -2.05 -14.79 8.60
N GLN A 437 -2.55 -13.76 9.28
CA GLN A 437 -3.76 -13.85 10.09
C GLN A 437 -5.00 -14.23 9.25
N THR A 438 -5.10 -13.72 8.02
CA THR A 438 -6.20 -14.04 7.11
C THR A 438 -6.15 -15.50 6.68
N VAL A 439 -4.96 -16.00 6.32
CA VAL A 439 -4.74 -17.41 6.00
C VAL A 439 -5.05 -18.31 7.19
N LEU A 440 -4.55 -17.97 8.38
CA LEU A 440 -4.81 -18.70 9.61
C LEU A 440 -6.31 -18.76 9.91
N ARG A 441 -7.03 -17.63 9.82
CA ARG A 441 -8.50 -17.60 10.00
C ARG A 441 -9.22 -18.49 9.00
N ALA A 442 -8.81 -18.48 7.73
CA ALA A 442 -9.40 -19.35 6.71
C ALA A 442 -9.15 -20.82 7.00
N GLN A 443 -7.92 -21.18 7.37
CA GLN A 443 -7.53 -22.55 7.73
C GLN A 443 -8.28 -23.03 8.99
N THR A 444 -8.34 -22.20 10.03
CA THR A 444 -9.11 -22.48 11.25
C THR A 444 -10.59 -22.70 10.92
N LYS A 445 -11.19 -21.86 10.08
CA LYS A 445 -12.59 -22.03 9.66
C LYS A 445 -12.83 -23.36 8.95
N VAL A 446 -11.92 -23.77 8.05
CA VAL A 446 -12.02 -25.06 7.35
C VAL A 446 -11.86 -26.22 8.33
N LEU A 447 -10.89 -26.13 9.25
CA LEU A 447 -10.63 -27.16 10.25
C LEU A 447 -11.80 -27.31 11.22
N GLU A 448 -12.37 -26.20 11.71
CA GLU A 448 -13.56 -26.18 12.55
C GLU A 448 -14.75 -26.80 11.82
N ARG A 449 -14.98 -26.46 10.54
CA ARG A 449 -16.05 -27.09 9.75
C ARG A 449 -15.81 -28.59 9.60
N ALA A 450 -14.58 -29.02 9.33
CA ALA A 450 -14.25 -30.43 9.15
C ALA A 450 -14.36 -31.24 10.47
N SER A 451 -14.01 -30.63 11.60
CA SER A 451 -13.98 -31.32 12.91
C SER A 451 -15.31 -31.24 13.67
N ASN A 452 -16.07 -30.15 13.48
CA ASN A 452 -17.26 -29.85 14.28
C ASN A 452 -18.56 -29.69 13.46
N GLY A 453 -18.49 -29.67 12.13
CA GLY A 453 -19.65 -29.46 11.26
C GLY A 453 -20.36 -30.76 10.81
N PRO A 454 -21.52 -30.64 10.16
CA PRO A 454 -22.26 -31.78 9.64
C PRO A 454 -21.50 -32.49 8.52
N THR A 455 -21.62 -33.82 8.46
CA THR A 455 -21.11 -34.63 7.35
C THR A 455 -22.14 -34.67 6.23
N PHE A 456 -21.76 -34.24 5.02
CA PHE A 456 -22.60 -34.39 3.83
C PHE A 456 -22.25 -35.67 3.08
N ILE A 457 -23.26 -36.45 2.71
CA ILE A 457 -23.13 -37.65 1.89
C ILE A 457 -23.99 -37.44 0.65
N ASP A 458 -23.34 -37.29 -0.50
CA ASP A 458 -24.01 -37.06 -1.78
C ASP A 458 -24.62 -38.35 -2.37
N ALA A 459 -25.57 -38.94 -1.64
CA ALA A 459 -26.33 -40.11 -2.04
C ALA A 459 -27.69 -40.13 -1.33
N THR A 460 -28.64 -40.94 -1.83
CA THR A 460 -29.86 -41.20 -1.07
C THR A 460 -29.56 -42.16 0.08
N ALA A 461 -30.32 -42.07 1.16
CA ALA A 461 -30.19 -42.93 2.32
C ALA A 461 -30.42 -44.40 1.95
N ALA A 462 -31.35 -44.68 1.02
CA ALA A 462 -31.58 -46.02 0.48
C ALA A 462 -30.35 -46.59 -0.25
N ASP A 463 -29.68 -45.78 -1.08
CA ASP A 463 -28.46 -46.20 -1.80
C ASP A 463 -27.30 -46.49 -0.83
N VAL A 464 -27.16 -45.68 0.23
CA VAL A 464 -26.12 -45.86 1.25
C VAL A 464 -26.43 -47.07 2.13
N ALA A 465 -27.70 -47.31 2.46
CA ALA A 465 -28.14 -48.48 3.22
C ALA A 465 -27.92 -49.80 2.47
N ALA A 466 -27.95 -49.78 1.13
CA ALA A 466 -27.70 -50.94 0.28
C ALA A 466 -26.20 -51.30 0.12
N GLY A 467 -25.28 -50.49 0.67
CA GLY A 467 -23.84 -50.73 0.66
C GLY A 467 -23.36 -51.77 1.69
N PRO A 468 -22.04 -51.95 1.86
CA PRO A 468 -21.48 -52.90 2.83
C PRO A 468 -22.00 -52.64 4.26
N THR A 469 -22.65 -53.65 4.84
CA THR A 469 -23.55 -53.59 6.01
C THR A 469 -22.91 -53.24 7.36
N ASP A 470 -21.60 -53.02 7.44
CA ASP A 470 -20.86 -52.97 8.71
C ASP A 470 -20.35 -51.57 9.10
N SER A 471 -20.95 -50.51 8.58
CA SER A 471 -20.63 -49.13 8.98
C SER A 471 -21.77 -48.47 9.76
N ASN A 472 -21.43 -47.71 10.81
CA ASN A 472 -22.37 -46.86 11.56
C ASN A 472 -23.16 -45.89 10.66
N VAL A 473 -22.63 -45.57 9.48
CA VAL A 473 -23.29 -44.72 8.48
C VAL A 473 -24.38 -45.47 7.73
N ALA A 474 -24.19 -46.75 7.41
CA ALA A 474 -25.21 -47.57 6.77
C ALA A 474 -26.43 -47.78 7.69
N ALA A 475 -26.20 -48.06 8.98
CA ALA A 475 -27.29 -48.16 9.97
C ALA A 475 -28.08 -46.85 10.11
N LEU A 476 -27.39 -45.71 10.12
CA LEU A 476 -28.02 -44.39 10.14
C LEU A 476 -28.78 -44.10 8.83
N ALA A 477 -28.26 -44.54 7.69
CA ALA A 477 -28.94 -44.39 6.41
C ALA A 477 -30.21 -45.24 6.34
N THR A 478 -30.21 -46.46 6.88
CA THR A 478 -31.42 -47.29 7.01
C THR A 478 -32.51 -46.56 7.80
N SER A 479 -32.16 -45.97 8.94
CA SER A 479 -33.16 -45.24 9.75
C SER A 479 -33.76 -44.04 9.01
N VAL A 480 -32.95 -43.34 8.21
CA VAL A 480 -33.43 -42.22 7.39
C VAL A 480 -34.33 -42.71 6.26
N ALA A 481 -33.97 -43.80 5.59
CA ALA A 481 -34.76 -44.38 4.51
C ALA A 481 -36.14 -44.90 5.00
N GLU A 482 -36.23 -45.28 6.27
CA GLU A 482 -37.45 -45.76 6.93
C GLU A 482 -38.26 -44.64 7.62
N GLU A 483 -37.80 -43.38 7.60
CA GLU A 483 -38.51 -42.25 8.23
C GLU A 483 -39.93 -42.11 7.64
N SER A 484 -40.93 -42.12 8.53
CA SER A 484 -42.31 -41.82 8.17
C SER A 484 -42.46 -40.35 7.72
N PRO A 485 -43.51 -40.02 6.95
CA PRO A 485 -43.79 -38.64 6.54
C PRO A 485 -43.94 -37.66 7.71
N THR A 486 -44.27 -38.14 8.91
CA THR A 486 -44.34 -37.31 10.12
C THR A 486 -42.96 -37.04 10.71
N GLU A 487 -42.07 -38.03 10.73
CA GLU A 487 -40.69 -37.88 11.22
C GLU A 487 -39.88 -36.94 10.33
N GLN A 488 -40.09 -37.02 9.01
CA GLN A 488 -39.45 -36.12 8.04
C GLN A 488 -39.80 -34.64 8.26
N GLN A 489 -40.93 -34.34 8.92
CA GLN A 489 -41.34 -32.98 9.27
C GLN A 489 -40.64 -32.44 10.52
N LEU A 490 -39.91 -33.27 11.28
CA LEU A 490 -39.34 -32.91 12.59
C LEU A 490 -37.80 -32.78 12.56
N THR A 491 -37.16 -33.28 11.52
CA THR A 491 -35.69 -33.37 11.43
C THR A 491 -35.17 -32.54 10.25
N LEU A 492 -33.94 -32.06 10.35
CA LEU A 492 -33.22 -31.40 9.24
C LEU A 492 -32.02 -32.23 8.77
N ALA A 493 -31.48 -33.07 9.64
CA ALA A 493 -30.37 -33.96 9.40
C ALA A 493 -30.55 -35.22 10.26
N ALA A 494 -29.84 -36.29 9.91
CA ALA A 494 -29.73 -37.49 10.73
C ALA A 494 -28.69 -37.26 11.84
N CYS A 495 -28.76 -38.02 12.93
CA CYS A 495 -27.83 -37.88 14.05
C CYS A 495 -27.06 -39.20 14.30
N ARG A 496 -25.73 -39.13 14.26
CA ARG A 496 -24.84 -40.28 14.53
C ARG A 496 -24.90 -40.74 15.99
N ASP A 497 -24.99 -39.80 16.93
CA ASP A 497 -25.09 -40.10 18.36
C ASP A 497 -25.83 -38.99 19.12
N PRO A 498 -27.10 -39.21 19.54
CA PRO A 498 -27.85 -38.23 20.30
C PRO A 498 -27.47 -38.18 21.79
N TYR A 499 -26.66 -39.11 22.31
CA TYR A 499 -26.21 -39.15 23.70
C TYR A 499 -24.80 -38.57 23.90
N GLU A 500 -24.08 -38.26 22.81
CA GLU A 500 -22.80 -37.56 22.84
C GLU A 500 -22.86 -36.19 22.12
N PRO A 501 -23.73 -35.25 22.57
CA PRO A 501 -23.84 -33.95 21.91
C PRO A 501 -22.54 -33.12 22.08
N PRO A 502 -22.18 -32.29 21.08
CA PRO A 502 -21.00 -31.41 21.19
C PRO A 502 -21.16 -30.32 22.26
N VAL A 503 -22.39 -29.99 22.65
CA VAL A 503 -22.73 -29.06 23.72
C VAL A 503 -23.78 -29.72 24.62
N GLY A 504 -23.47 -29.88 25.90
CA GLY A 504 -24.35 -30.55 26.88
C GLY A 504 -23.61 -31.63 27.68
N ARG A 505 -24.37 -32.46 28.40
CA ARG A 505 -23.82 -33.54 29.22
C ARG A 505 -23.78 -34.86 28.43
N THR A 506 -22.57 -35.39 28.21
CA THR A 506 -22.38 -36.72 27.62
C THR A 506 -23.11 -37.80 28.43
N GLY A 507 -23.78 -38.71 27.73
CA GLY A 507 -24.63 -39.77 28.30
C GLY A 507 -26.09 -39.36 28.50
N SER A 508 -26.48 -38.12 28.21
CA SER A 508 -27.88 -37.65 28.23
C SER A 508 -28.37 -37.31 26.83
N LEU A 509 -29.67 -37.48 26.59
CA LEU A 509 -30.27 -37.21 25.28
C LEU A 509 -30.14 -35.72 24.91
N CYS A 510 -29.73 -35.43 23.68
CA CYS A 510 -29.64 -34.07 23.17
C CYS A 510 -31.00 -33.35 23.16
N HIS A 511 -31.02 -32.10 23.65
CA HIS A 511 -32.20 -31.24 23.66
C HIS A 511 -32.03 -29.98 22.80
N ALA A 512 -31.01 -29.95 21.94
CA ALA A 512 -30.74 -28.85 21.03
C ALA A 512 -31.86 -28.71 19.99
N SER A 513 -32.13 -27.48 19.54
CA SER A 513 -33.03 -27.26 18.40
C SER A 513 -32.51 -27.97 17.15
N PRO A 514 -33.37 -28.56 16.30
CA PRO A 514 -32.95 -29.18 15.05
C PRO A 514 -32.20 -28.22 14.10
N SER A 515 -32.37 -26.90 14.24
CA SER A 515 -31.56 -25.92 13.49
C SER A 515 -30.08 -25.94 13.84
N LEU A 516 -29.73 -26.34 15.07
CA LEU A 516 -28.35 -26.51 15.53
C LEU A 516 -27.69 -27.76 14.93
N CYS A 517 -28.47 -28.70 14.36
CA CYS A 517 -27.90 -29.84 13.65
C CYS A 517 -27.08 -29.41 12.43
N LEU A 518 -27.40 -28.27 11.80
CA LEU A 518 -26.67 -27.75 10.63
C LEU A 518 -25.24 -27.26 10.96
N GLN A 519 -24.84 -27.29 12.23
CA GLN A 519 -23.51 -26.97 12.71
C GLN A 519 -22.97 -28.02 13.70
N CYS A 520 -23.57 -29.21 13.73
CA CYS A 520 -23.24 -30.26 14.69
C CYS A 520 -22.38 -31.35 14.05
N ARG A 521 -21.32 -31.77 14.74
CA ARG A 521 -20.41 -32.85 14.29
C ARG A 521 -21.07 -34.22 14.15
N ASN A 522 -22.17 -34.45 14.89
CA ASN A 522 -22.91 -35.70 14.84
C ASN A 522 -23.95 -35.69 13.71
N ALA A 523 -24.21 -34.54 13.08
CA ALA A 523 -25.21 -34.46 12.03
C ALA A 523 -24.71 -35.04 10.71
N VAL A 524 -25.54 -35.83 10.06
CA VAL A 524 -25.28 -36.42 8.74
C VAL A 524 -26.41 -36.01 7.79
N VAL A 525 -26.04 -35.49 6.63
CA VAL A 525 -26.97 -34.98 5.62
C VAL A 525 -26.92 -35.85 4.36
N PHE A 526 -28.05 -36.47 4.01
CA PHE A 526 -28.27 -37.22 2.77
C PHE A 526 -29.10 -36.39 1.78
N ARG A 527 -29.24 -36.88 0.53
CA ARG A 527 -30.11 -36.26 -0.49
C ARG A 527 -31.58 -36.19 -0.07
N ASP A 528 -32.05 -37.14 0.73
CA ASP A 528 -33.41 -37.21 1.26
C ASP A 528 -33.78 -36.01 2.14
N HIS A 529 -32.78 -35.30 2.69
CA HIS A 529 -33.00 -34.13 3.52
C HIS A 529 -33.16 -32.84 2.72
N LEU A 530 -32.90 -32.86 1.42
CA LEU A 530 -32.91 -31.64 0.59
C LEU A 530 -34.28 -30.93 0.58
N PRO A 531 -35.44 -31.62 0.42
CA PRO A 531 -36.75 -30.94 0.41
C PRO A 531 -37.02 -30.16 1.69
N ARG A 532 -36.70 -30.74 2.85
CA ARG A 532 -36.89 -30.10 4.17
C ARG A 532 -35.90 -28.96 4.43
N LEU A 533 -34.67 -29.06 3.93
CA LEU A 533 -33.68 -27.97 3.99
C LEU A 533 -34.11 -26.76 3.15
N LEU A 534 -34.69 -26.98 1.97
CA LEU A 534 -35.24 -25.92 1.12
C LEU A 534 -36.43 -25.22 1.79
N ILE A 535 -37.31 -25.98 2.45
CA ILE A 535 -38.42 -25.39 3.22
C ILE A 535 -37.88 -24.56 4.38
N TYR A 536 -36.91 -25.09 5.13
CA TYR A 536 -36.27 -24.35 6.22
C TYR A 536 -35.66 -23.04 5.72
N ARG A 537 -35.03 -23.05 4.55
CA ARG A 537 -34.47 -21.87 3.91
C ARG A 537 -35.53 -20.81 3.58
N ASN A 538 -36.67 -21.23 3.03
CA ASN A 538 -37.79 -20.35 2.73
C ASN A 538 -38.42 -19.76 4.01
N VAL A 539 -38.49 -20.55 5.08
CA VAL A 539 -38.94 -20.08 6.40
C VAL A 539 -38.04 -18.95 6.90
N LEU A 540 -36.72 -19.07 6.75
CA LEU A 540 -35.78 -18.00 7.11
C LEU A 540 -35.97 -16.75 6.23
N ASP A 541 -36.21 -16.91 4.93
CA ASP A 541 -36.53 -15.79 4.03
C ASP A 541 -37.80 -15.04 4.47
N ASP A 542 -38.84 -15.75 4.90
CA ASP A 542 -40.08 -15.13 5.33
C ASP A 542 -39.95 -14.43 6.69
N ILE A 543 -39.11 -14.95 7.59
CA ILE A 543 -38.76 -14.27 8.84
C ILE A 543 -37.97 -12.99 8.54
N GLU A 544 -36.98 -13.04 7.65
CA GLU A 544 -36.15 -11.89 7.26
C GLU A 544 -37.00 -10.73 6.69
N LYS A 545 -38.04 -11.05 5.91
CA LYS A 545 -38.98 -10.04 5.37
C LYS A 545 -39.80 -9.32 6.44
N THR A 546 -39.96 -9.91 7.63
CA THR A 546 -40.87 -9.43 8.69
C THR A 546 -40.14 -8.95 9.94
N MET A 547 -38.81 -9.05 9.98
CA MET A 547 -37.96 -8.71 11.14
C MET A 547 -36.95 -7.61 10.80
N PRO A 548 -36.64 -6.68 11.73
CA PRO A 548 -35.57 -5.70 11.54
C PRO A 548 -34.21 -6.37 11.23
N PRO A 549 -33.39 -5.84 10.29
CA PRO A 549 -32.17 -6.52 9.83
C PRO A 549 -31.16 -6.89 10.91
N ILE A 550 -30.95 -6.00 11.90
CA ILE A 550 -30.02 -6.26 13.01
C ILE A 550 -30.53 -7.42 13.87
N GLN A 551 -31.81 -7.40 14.22
CA GLN A 551 -32.44 -8.43 15.03
C GLN A 551 -32.45 -9.79 14.31
N PHE A 552 -32.69 -9.80 12.99
CA PHE A 552 -32.58 -11.03 12.21
C PHE A 552 -31.16 -11.58 12.21
N SER A 553 -30.16 -10.72 11.99
CA SER A 553 -28.76 -11.12 11.98
C SER A 553 -28.32 -11.72 13.32
N GLU A 554 -28.79 -11.17 14.44
CA GLU A 554 -28.46 -11.64 15.80
C GLU A 554 -29.11 -13.00 16.12
N VAL A 555 -30.37 -13.21 15.71
CA VAL A 555 -31.13 -14.41 16.10
C VAL A 555 -31.02 -15.56 15.09
N TYR A 556 -31.05 -15.26 13.79
CA TYR A 556 -31.15 -16.23 12.71
C TYR A 556 -29.99 -16.20 11.72
N GLY A 557 -29.11 -15.19 11.78
CA GLY A 557 -28.01 -15.00 10.82
C GLY A 557 -27.10 -16.21 10.68
N GLN A 558 -26.74 -16.85 11.79
CA GLN A 558 -25.89 -18.06 11.74
C GLN A 558 -26.64 -19.26 11.11
N GLN A 559 -27.93 -19.39 11.38
CA GLN A 559 -28.75 -20.48 10.84
C GLN A 559 -28.90 -20.36 9.32
N ARG A 560 -29.04 -19.13 8.82
CA ARG A 560 -29.02 -18.77 7.39
C ARG A 560 -27.73 -19.21 6.71
N ILE A 561 -26.59 -18.84 7.29
CA ILE A 561 -25.27 -19.20 6.78
C ILE A 561 -25.10 -20.73 6.73
N ASN A 562 -25.54 -21.45 7.77
CA ASN A 562 -25.36 -22.89 7.86
C ASN A 562 -26.20 -23.64 6.80
N VAL A 563 -27.47 -23.25 6.60
CA VAL A 563 -28.31 -23.89 5.59
C VAL A 563 -27.81 -23.57 4.18
N ASP A 564 -27.38 -22.34 3.91
CA ASP A 564 -26.81 -21.95 2.60
C ASP A 564 -25.54 -22.74 2.28
N ALA A 565 -24.67 -22.94 3.28
CA ALA A 565 -23.45 -23.73 3.12
C ALA A 565 -23.74 -25.19 2.75
N ILE A 566 -24.76 -25.81 3.34
CA ILE A 566 -25.17 -27.19 3.02
C ILE A 566 -25.84 -27.25 1.65
N LEU A 567 -26.72 -26.30 1.33
CA LEU A 567 -27.39 -26.24 0.04
C LEU A 567 -26.41 -26.10 -1.14
N THR A 568 -25.26 -25.45 -0.92
CA THR A 568 -24.19 -25.30 -1.94
C THR A 568 -23.52 -26.63 -2.30
N GLU A 569 -23.63 -27.66 -1.46
CA GLU A 569 -23.08 -29.00 -1.74
C GLU A 569 -23.95 -29.82 -2.72
N PHE A 570 -25.20 -29.41 -2.95
CA PHE A 570 -26.11 -30.07 -3.89
C PHE A 570 -25.98 -29.51 -5.31
N THR A 571 -26.11 -30.37 -6.32
CA THR A 571 -26.16 -29.95 -7.73
C THR A 571 -27.47 -29.20 -8.03
N SER A 572 -27.46 -28.39 -9.09
CA SER A 572 -28.67 -27.68 -9.54
C SER A 572 -29.82 -28.63 -9.86
N ASP A 573 -29.51 -29.82 -10.41
CA ASP A 573 -30.51 -30.84 -10.73
C ASP A 573 -31.17 -31.42 -9.48
N HIS A 574 -30.40 -31.67 -8.41
CA HIS A 574 -30.95 -32.11 -7.13
C HIS A 574 -31.90 -31.06 -6.53
N ILE A 575 -31.51 -29.79 -6.57
CA ILE A 575 -32.32 -28.68 -6.04
C ILE A 575 -33.63 -28.56 -6.81
N GLU A 576 -33.59 -28.63 -8.14
CA GLU A 576 -34.79 -28.50 -8.96
C GLU A 576 -35.74 -29.70 -8.78
N ALA A 577 -35.19 -30.92 -8.70
CA ALA A 577 -35.98 -32.11 -8.41
C ALA A 577 -36.64 -32.04 -7.02
N ALA A 578 -35.92 -31.56 -6.00
CA ALA A 578 -36.45 -31.43 -4.64
C ALA A 578 -37.53 -30.36 -4.51
N ARG A 579 -37.49 -29.28 -5.32
CA ARG A 579 -38.54 -28.25 -5.37
C ARG A 579 -39.89 -28.79 -5.85
N GLN A 580 -39.88 -29.86 -6.65
CA GLN A 580 -41.09 -30.51 -7.16
C GLN A 580 -41.73 -31.45 -6.13
N GLN A 581 -41.04 -31.73 -5.02
CA GLN A 581 -41.54 -32.61 -3.96
C GLN A 581 -42.34 -31.81 -2.93
N THR A 582 -43.52 -32.32 -2.56
CA THR A 582 -44.30 -31.77 -1.46
C THR A 582 -43.70 -32.23 -0.14
N ALA A 583 -43.00 -31.33 0.54
CA ALA A 583 -42.53 -31.56 1.91
C ALA A 583 -43.15 -30.52 2.85
N HIS A 584 -43.21 -30.88 4.13
CA HIS A 584 -43.64 -29.99 5.21
C HIS A 584 -42.60 -30.04 6.32
N LEU A 585 -42.46 -28.95 7.07
CA LEU A 585 -41.56 -28.87 8.21
C LEU A 585 -42.36 -28.30 9.38
N HIS A 586 -42.49 -29.09 10.44
CA HIS A 586 -43.24 -28.68 11.62
C HIS A 586 -42.46 -27.59 12.36
N ARG A 587 -43.18 -26.54 12.78
CA ARG A 587 -42.61 -25.20 13.03
C ARG A 587 -42.01 -24.91 14.43
N PRO A 588 -41.87 -25.80 15.43
CA PRO A 588 -41.23 -25.42 16.69
C PRO A 588 -39.70 -25.52 16.61
N LEU A 589 -39.11 -25.11 15.48
CA LEU A 589 -37.65 -24.98 15.33
C LEU A 589 -37.10 -23.74 16.08
N GLY A 590 -38.01 -22.84 16.51
CA GLY A 590 -37.69 -21.58 17.19
C GLY A 590 -38.11 -21.46 18.65
N GLN A 591 -38.66 -22.49 19.31
CA GLN A 591 -39.20 -22.35 20.68
C GLN A 591 -38.27 -22.77 21.83
N ARG A 592 -36.98 -23.01 21.58
CA ARG A 592 -35.94 -23.01 22.63
C ARG A 592 -34.66 -22.38 22.12
N ALA A 593 -34.72 -21.08 21.82
CA ALA A 593 -33.55 -20.20 21.89
C ALA A 593 -33.46 -19.64 23.32
N GLU A 594 -33.37 -20.53 24.31
CA GLU A 594 -33.02 -20.16 25.69
C GLU A 594 -31.98 -21.18 26.18
N GLN A 595 -30.71 -20.83 25.98
CA GLN A 595 -29.64 -20.92 26.99
C GLN A 595 -28.65 -19.80 26.74
#